data_AF-A0A1B2RC50-F1
#
_entry.id   AF-A0A1B2RC50-F1
#
_cell.length_a   1.000
_cell.length_b   1.000
_cell.length_c   1.000
_cell.angle_alpha   90.00
_cell.angle_beta   90.00
_cell.angle_gamma   90.00
#
_symmetry.space_group_name_H-M   'P 1'
#
loop_
_entity.id
_entity.type
_entity.pdbx_description
1 polymer ?
#
loop_
_entity_poly.entity_id
_entity_poly.type
_entity_poly.pdbx_seq_one_letter_code
_entity_poly.pdbx_strand_id
1 'polypeptide(L)' 'MNCVTCPFTVKNALKNVEGVSKAEVTFETKLAVVTFDDEKTTVKALTEATTNAGYPSTLKE' A
#
# COMPACT_ATOMS: atom_id res chain seq x y z
N MET A 1 4.54 9.62 -7.03
CA MET A 1 3.15 10.13 -7.11
C MET A 1 3.16 11.47 -7.84
N ASN A 2 2.96 11.45 -9.17
CA ASN A 2 2.79 12.66 -10.00
C ASN A 2 1.41 12.72 -10.66
N CYS A 3 0.49 11.81 -10.30
CA CYS A 3 -0.86 11.78 -10.86
C CYS A 3 -1.90 11.76 -9.72
N VAL A 4 -2.99 12.50 -9.90
CA VAL A 4 -4.09 12.68 -8.94
C VAL A 4 -4.77 11.34 -8.61
N THR A 5 -4.70 10.37 -9.53
CA THR A 5 -5.21 9.01 -9.34
C THR A 5 -4.22 8.04 -8.70
N CYS A 6 -2.93 8.39 -8.54
CA CYS A 6 -1.93 7.51 -7.92
C CYS A 6 -2.33 6.99 -6.52
N PRO A 7 -2.88 7.81 -5.59
CA PRO A 7 -3.24 7.34 -4.26
C PRO A 7 -4.35 6.29 -4.27
N PHE A 8 -5.29 6.42 -5.21
CA PHE A 8 -6.40 5.48 -5.34
C PHE A 8 -5.91 4.11 -5.79
N THR A 9 -5.01 4.05 -6.78
CA THR A 9 -4.46 2.78 -7.25
C THR A 9 -3.67 2.07 -6.16
N VAL A 10 -2.80 2.78 -5.43
CA VAL A 10 -2.02 2.21 -4.32
C VAL A 10 -2.95 1.72 -3.21
N LYS A 11 -3.94 2.52 -2.82
CA LYS A 11 -4.93 2.13 -1.80
C LYS A 11 -5.69 0.88 -2.20
N ASN A 12 -6.10 0.79 -3.47
CA ASN A 12 -6.86 -0.37 -3.95
C ASN A 12 -5.98 -1.63 -4.02
N ALA A 13 -4.73 -1.50 -4.48
CA ALA A 13 -3.78 -2.61 -4.48
C ALA A 13 -3.57 -3.18 -3.07
N LEU A 14 -3.34 -2.31 -2.08
CA LEU A 14 -3.17 -2.71 -0.68
C LEU A 14 -4.41 -3.37 -0.09
N LYS A 15 -5.61 -2.85 -0.41
CA LYS A 15 -6.87 -3.46 0.06
C LYS A 15 -7.18 -4.84 -0.51
N ASN A 16 -6.60 -5.19 -1.66
CA ASN A 16 -6.76 -6.51 -2.26
C ASN A 16 -5.79 -7.55 -1.68
N VAL A 17 -4.82 -7.14 -0.86
CA VAL A 17 -3.94 -8.07 -0.17
C VAL A 17 -4.71 -8.72 0.98
N GLU A 18 -4.73 -10.04 1.00
CA GLU A 18 -5.35 -10.81 2.08
C GLU A 18 -4.75 -10.41 3.44
N GLY A 19 -5.57 -10.33 4.49
CA GLY A 19 -5.12 -9.89 5.82
C GLY A 19 -5.05 -8.38 6.03
N VAL A 20 -5.21 -7.56 4.98
CA VAL A 20 -5.31 -6.10 5.15
C VAL A 20 -6.69 -5.71 5.65
N SER A 21 -6.73 -5.10 6.84
CA SER A 21 -7.97 -4.58 7.45
C SER A 21 -8.20 -3.11 7.12
N LYS A 22 -7.13 -2.31 7.00
CA LYS A 22 -7.20 -0.88 6.70
C LYS A 22 -6.02 -0.45 5.83
N ALA A 23 -6.29 0.43 4.85
CA ALA A 23 -5.26 1.09 4.07
C ALA A 23 -5.63 2.56 3.82
N GLU A 24 -4.74 3.46 4.23
CA GLU A 24 -4.86 4.91 4.11
C GLU A 24 -3.64 5.45 3.37
N VAL A 25 -3.86 6.14 2.25
CA VAL A 25 -2.78 6.67 1.42
C VAL A 25 -2.94 8.18 1.36
N THR A 26 -1.89 8.91 1.76
CA THR A 26 -1.87 10.37 1.82
C THR A 26 -1.02 10.91 0.69
N PHE A 27 -1.59 11.74 -0.18
CA PHE A 27 -0.88 12.35 -1.30
C PHE A 27 0.17 13.38 -0.85
N GLU A 28 -0.16 14.15 0.19
CA GLU A 28 0.66 15.23 0.73
C GLU A 28 2.03 14.74 1.22
N THR A 29 2.03 13.67 2.01
CA THR A 29 3.25 13.05 2.55
C THR A 29 3.78 11.92 1.67
N LYS A 30 3.02 11.48 0.67
CA LYS A 30 3.31 10.32 -0.18
C LYS A 30 3.50 9.02 0.63
N LEU A 31 2.80 8.91 1.76
CA LEU A 31 2.85 7.74 2.65
C LEU A 31 1.57 6.91 2.57
N ALA A 32 1.73 5.60 2.75
CA ALA A 32 0.64 4.67 2.95
C ALA A 32 0.73 4.08 4.36
N VAL A 33 -0.33 4.20 5.14
CA VAL A 33 -0.49 3.56 6.45
C VAL A 33 -1.42 2.37 6.26
N VAL A 34 -0.95 1.19 6.63
CA VAL A 34 -1.66 -0.07 6.43
C VAL A 34 -1.76 -0.79 7.77
N THR A 35 -2.97 -1.22 8.10
CA THR A 35 -3.22 -2.12 9.23
C THR A 35 -3.54 -3.48 8.65
N PHE A 36 -2.72 -4.47 9.01
CA PHE A 36 -2.81 -5.82 8.49
C PHE A 36 -2.52 -6.84 9.58
N ASP A 37 -2.92 -8.07 9.32
CA ASP A 37 -2.66 -9.24 10.16
C ASP A 37 -1.34 -9.90 9.73
N ASP A 38 -0.33 -9.85 10.61
CA ASP A 38 1.01 -10.40 10.38
C ASP A 38 1.01 -11.94 10.19
N GLU A 39 -0.05 -12.65 10.58
CA GLU A 39 -0.19 -14.10 10.32
C GLU A 39 -0.64 -14.38 8.88
N LYS A 40 -1.30 -13.41 8.22
CA LYS A 40 -1.89 -13.57 6.87
C LYS A 40 -1.12 -12.83 5.80
N THR A 41 -0.41 -11.77 6.15
CA THR A 41 0.37 -11.00 5.19
C THR A 41 1.62 -10.42 5.84
N THR A 42 2.51 -9.92 4.99
CA THR A 42 3.81 -9.40 5.41
C THR A 42 4.07 -8.07 4.73
N VAL A 43 4.97 -7.27 5.31
CA VAL A 43 5.44 -6.02 4.70
C VAL A 43 5.93 -6.26 3.26
N LYS A 44 6.60 -7.40 3.00
CA LYS A 44 7.07 -7.76 1.66
C LYS A 44 5.91 -7.96 0.68
N ALA A 45 4.84 -8.65 1.08
CA ALA A 45 3.66 -8.83 0.23
C ALA A 45 2.98 -7.49 -0.07
N LEU A 46 2.93 -6.58 0.91
CA LEU A 46 2.38 -5.24 0.72
C LEU A 46 3.22 -4.40 -0.26
N THR A 47 4.54 -4.41 -0.14
CA THR A 47 5.42 -3.69 -1.07
C THR A 47 5.42 -4.30 -2.47
N GLU A 48 5.32 -5.62 -2.59
CA GLU A 48 5.12 -6.30 -3.88
C GLU A 48 3.78 -5.91 -4.52
N ALA A 49 2.69 -5.84 -3.75
CA ALA A 49 1.39 -5.44 -4.25
C ALA A 49 1.40 -4.01 -4.83
N THR A 50 2.04 -3.06 -4.16
CA THR A 50 2.16 -1.70 -4.70
C THR A 50 3.09 -1.66 -5.91
N THR A 51 4.17 -2.44 -5.90
CA THR A 51 5.12 -2.55 -7.03
C THR A 51 4.44 -3.11 -8.28
N ASN A 52 3.65 -4.17 -8.14
CA ASN A 52 2.85 -4.76 -9.23
C ASN A 52 1.81 -3.78 -9.78
N ALA A 53 1.32 -2.86 -8.95
CA ALA A 53 0.45 -1.77 -9.36
C ALA A 53 1.20 -0.60 -10.05
N GLY A 54 2.53 -0.70 -10.23
CA GLY A 54 3.37 0.34 -10.82
C GLY A 54 3.87 1.40 -9.83
N TYR A 55 3.77 1.13 -8.53
CA TYR A 55 4.15 2.04 -7.44
C TYR A 55 5.11 1.34 -6.47
N PRO A 56 6.41 1.25 -6.82
CA PRO A 56 7.41 0.71 -5.89
C PRO A 56 7.39 1.50 -4.59
N SER A 57 7.39 0.79 -3.46
CA SER A 57 7.37 1.39 -2.12
C SER A 57 8.35 0.68 -1.20
N THR A 58 8.78 1.39 -0.16
CA THR A 58 9.68 0.89 0.87
C THR A 58 9.05 1.10 2.23
N LEU A 59 9.30 0.17 3.16
CA LEU A 59 8.92 0.36 4.55
C LEU A 59 9.64 1.60 5.08
N LYS A 60 8.91 2.42 5.82
CA LYS A 60 9.47 3.53 6.58
C LYS A 60 9.42 3.14 8.05
N GLU A 61 10.60 3.03 8.67
CA GLU A 61 10.78 2.81 10.11
C GLU A 61 10.42 4.06 10.93
#